data_AF-A0A4Y9F227-F1
#
_entry.id   AF-A0A4Y9F227-F1
#
_cell.length_a   1.000
_cell.length_b   1.000
_cell.length_c   1.000
_cell.angle_alpha   90.00
_cell.angle_beta   90.00
_cell.angle_gamma   90.00
#
_symmetry.space_group_name_H-M   'P 1'
#
loop_
_entity.id
_entity.type
_entity.pdbx_description
1 polymer ?
#
loop_
_entity_poly.entity_id
_entity_poly.type
_entity_poly.pdbx_seq_one_letter_code
_entity_poly.pdbx_strand_id
1 'polypeptide(L)'
;MKNANTPANPFLPLPVFGSVGKPALERAAEKLVHQLAEDGKLNDSHVLTVQMIIDLARVCGLSADKGSASAVAMASRELREILATLPGADMTVEEEFKAMLAKAGVA
;
A
#
# COMPACT_ATOMS: atom_id res chain seq x y z
N MET A 1 -15.23 -26.86 -3.00
CA MET A 1 -14.53 -25.60 -3.37
C MET A 1 -13.37 -25.44 -2.41
N LYS A 2 -12.12 -25.56 -2.89
CA LYS A 2 -10.92 -25.49 -2.05
C LYS A 2 -10.51 -24.02 -1.96
N ASN A 3 -10.68 -23.41 -0.80
CA ASN A 3 -10.21 -22.05 -0.54
C ASN A 3 -8.68 -22.10 -0.43
N ALA A 4 -7.99 -21.61 -1.46
CA ALA A 4 -6.55 -21.43 -1.43
C ALA A 4 -6.24 -20.27 -0.46
N ASN A 5 -6.02 -20.61 0.80
CA ASN A 5 -5.44 -19.72 1.78
C ASN A 5 -3.95 -19.58 1.44
N THR A 6 -3.63 -18.60 0.59
CA THR A 6 -2.24 -18.24 0.28
C THR A 6 -1.52 -17.96 1.61
N PRO A 7 -0.38 -18.60 1.91
CA PRO A 7 0.33 -18.33 3.16
C PRO A 7 0.73 -16.85 3.17
N ALA A 8 0.32 -16.14 4.23
CA ALA A 8 0.78 -14.79 4.49
C ALA A 8 2.32 -14.80 4.46
N ASN A 9 2.90 -13.97 3.58
CA ASN A 9 4.34 -13.83 3.49
C ASN A 9 4.89 -13.43 4.88
N PRO A 10 5.75 -14.23 5.53
CA PRO A 10 6.17 -13.99 6.91
C PRO A 10 6.94 -12.67 7.09
N PHE A 11 7.38 -12.04 6.00
CA PHE A 11 8.12 -10.78 6.00
C PHE A 11 7.24 -9.53 5.93
N LEU A 12 5.93 -9.67 5.66
CA LEU A 12 5.01 -8.54 5.63
C LEU A 12 3.84 -8.81 6.58
N PRO A 13 3.70 -8.05 7.69
CA PRO A 13 2.49 -8.08 8.50
C PRO A 13 1.34 -7.46 7.70
N LEU A 14 0.76 -8.28 6.82
CA LEU A 14 -0.43 -7.94 6.05
C LEU A 14 -1.61 -7.84 7.01
N PRO A 15 -2.48 -6.83 6.88
CA PRO A 15 -3.69 -6.76 7.67
C PRO A 15 -4.53 -8.02 7.41
N VAL A 16 -4.77 -8.80 8.46
CA VAL A 16 -5.58 -10.02 8.40
C VAL A 16 -6.96 -9.68 7.84
N PHE A 17 -7.40 -10.47 6.85
CA PHE A 17 -8.74 -10.39 6.26
C PHE A 17 -9.75 -10.71 7.36
N GLY A 18 -10.54 -9.72 7.80
CA GLY A 18 -11.56 -9.97 8.84
C GLY A 18 -12.00 -8.80 9.73
N SER A 19 -11.59 -7.54 9.53
CA SER A 19 -12.21 -6.47 10.34
C SER A 19 -13.58 -6.09 9.78
N VAL A 20 -14.62 -6.33 10.57
CA VAL A 20 -15.95 -5.76 10.35
C VAL A 20 -15.82 -4.23 10.32
N GLY A 21 -16.26 -3.62 9.21
CA GLY A 21 -16.42 -2.16 9.09
C GLY A 21 -15.51 -1.47 8.06
N LYS A 22 -14.32 -2.01 7.75
CA LYS A 22 -13.37 -1.36 6.84
C LYS A 22 -12.71 -2.33 5.85
N PRO A 23 -12.72 -2.05 4.53
CA PRO A 23 -12.02 -2.84 3.53
C PRO A 23 -10.54 -3.08 3.87
N ALA A 24 -10.04 -4.28 3.54
CA ALA A 24 -8.65 -4.65 3.81
C ALA A 24 -7.65 -3.71 3.10
N LEU A 25 -7.98 -3.28 1.88
CA LEU A 25 -7.13 -2.38 1.10
C LEU A 25 -7.07 -0.97 1.72
N GLU A 26 -8.19 -0.47 2.25
CA GLU A 26 -8.24 0.83 2.94
C GLU A 26 -7.34 0.80 4.20
N ARG A 27 -7.39 -0.28 4.98
CA ARG A 27 -6.50 -0.46 6.15
C ARG A 27 -5.02 -0.50 5.75
N ALA A 28 -4.70 -1.15 4.62
CA ALA A 28 -3.34 -1.20 4.11
C ALA A 28 -2.85 0.18 3.65
N ALA A 29 -3.71 0.95 2.98
CA ALA A 29 -3.42 2.32 2.58
C ALA A 29 -3.14 3.24 3.79
N GLU A 30 -3.94 3.14 4.85
CA GLU A 30 -3.70 3.91 6.09
C GLU A 30 -2.38 3.56 6.75
N LYS A 31 -2.03 2.27 6.82
CA LYS A 31 -0.76 1.84 7.37
C LYS A 31 0.43 2.37 6.56
N LEU A 32 0.32 2.35 5.23
CA LEU A 32 1.35 2.91 4.34
C LEU A 32 1.54 4.41 4.59
N VAL A 33 0.45 5.17 4.64
CA VAL A 33 0.49 6.61 4.90
C VAL A 33 1.09 6.91 6.26
N HIS A 34 0.71 6.15 7.30
CA HIS A 34 1.27 6.30 8.64
C HIS A 34 2.79 6.06 8.65
N GLN A 35 3.25 4.99 7.99
CA GLN A 35 4.67 4.70 7.89
C GLN A 35 5.43 5.82 7.15
N LEU A 36 4.88 6.35 6.05
CA LEU A 36 5.51 7.45 5.32
C LEU A 36 5.56 8.75 6.13
N ALA A 37 4.57 8.98 7.01
CA ALA A 37 4.58 10.08 7.96
C ALA A 37 5.64 9.89 9.05
N GLU A 38 5.73 8.68 9.64
CA GLU A 38 6.75 8.32 10.64
C GLU A 38 8.17 8.41 10.07
N ASP A 39 8.35 8.04 8.80
CA ASP A 39 9.60 8.17 8.06
C ASP A 39 9.94 9.63 7.70
N GLY A 40 9.06 10.59 7.97
CA GLY A 40 9.24 12.01 7.62
C GLY A 40 9.20 12.29 6.11
N LYS A 41 8.67 11.38 5.29
CA LYS A 41 8.58 11.50 3.83
C LYS A 41 7.38 12.34 3.39
N LEU A 42 6.37 12.49 4.24
CA LEU A 42 5.19 13.31 3.97
C LEU A 42 5.35 14.74 4.50
N ASN A 43 4.76 15.69 3.78
CA ASN A 43 4.63 17.09 4.18
C ASN A 43 3.19 17.56 3.86
N ASP A 44 2.83 18.77 4.26
CA ASP A 44 1.47 19.30 4.12
C ASP A 44 0.95 19.34 2.67
N SER A 45 1.84 19.44 1.68
CA SER A 45 1.43 19.43 0.27
C SER A 45 0.89 18.07 -0.20
N HIS A 46 1.18 16.99 0.53
CA HIS A 46 0.73 15.63 0.20
C HIS A 46 -0.65 15.28 0.78
N VAL A 47 -1.29 16.17 1.55
CA VAL A 47 -2.58 15.90 2.23
C VAL A 47 -3.66 15.42 1.25
N LEU A 48 -3.79 16.06 0.09
CA LEU A 48 -4.79 15.67 -0.93
C LEU A 48 -4.46 14.31 -1.54
N THR A 49 -3.20 14.05 -1.87
CA THR A 49 -2.74 12.77 -2.42
C THR A 49 -3.01 11.62 -1.45
N VAL A 50 -2.69 11.82 -0.17
CA VAL A 50 -2.95 10.85 0.91
C VAL A 50 -4.44 10.54 1.03
N GLN A 51 -5.29 11.57 1.04
CA GLN A 51 -6.74 11.39 1.13
C GLN A 51 -7.28 10.61 -0.07
N MET A 52 -6.82 10.93 -1.29
CA MET A 52 -7.21 10.22 -2.50
C MET A 52 -6.82 8.74 -2.48
N ILE A 53 -5.65 8.39 -1.94
CA ILE A 53 -5.20 7.01 -1.80
C ILE A 53 -6.15 6.22 -0.89
N ILE A 54 -6.53 6.79 0.25
CA ILE A 54 -7.44 6.16 1.21
C ILE A 54 -8.83 5.97 0.56
N ASP A 55 -9.35 7.00 -0.09
CA ASP A 55 -10.67 6.95 -0.72
C ASP A 55 -10.74 5.96 -1.89
N LEU A 56 -9.72 5.90 -2.74
CA LEU A 56 -9.65 4.92 -3.84
C LEU A 56 -9.50 3.50 -3.31
N ALA A 57 -8.69 3.29 -2.26
CA ALA A 57 -8.55 1.99 -1.61
C ALA A 57 -9.87 1.50 -1.02
N ARG A 58 -10.67 2.41 -0.42
CA ARG A 58 -12.03 2.15 0.04
C ARG A 58 -12.95 1.77 -1.10
N VAL A 59 -12.98 2.57 -2.19
CA VAL A 59 -13.82 2.32 -3.36
C VAL A 59 -13.50 0.99 -4.02
N CYS A 60 -12.22 0.63 -4.15
CA CYS A 60 -11.79 -0.70 -4.63
C CYS A 60 -12.42 -1.83 -3.81
N GLY A 61 -12.32 -1.74 -2.48
CA GLY A 61 -12.90 -2.75 -1.58
C GLY A 61 -14.42 -2.84 -1.70
N LEU A 62 -15.11 -1.70 -1.61
CA LEU A 62 -16.57 -1.65 -1.73
C LEU A 62 -17.07 -2.13 -3.10
N SER A 63 -16.32 -1.86 -4.17
CA SER A 63 -16.68 -2.31 -5.52
C SER A 63 -16.46 -3.81 -5.70
N ALA A 64 -15.41 -4.35 -5.06
CA ALA A 64 -15.15 -5.78 -5.06
C ALA A 64 -16.25 -6.55 -4.30
N ASP A 65 -16.67 -6.04 -3.14
CA ASP A 65 -17.76 -6.62 -2.35
C ASP A 65 -19.09 -6.63 -3.12
N LYS A 66 -19.32 -5.62 -3.99
CA LYS A 66 -20.48 -5.53 -4.88
C LYS A 66 -20.36 -6.35 -6.17
N GLY A 67 -19.21 -6.97 -6.43
CA GLY A 67 -18.95 -7.72 -7.67
C GLY A 67 -18.83 -6.86 -8.93
N SER A 68 -18.54 -5.56 -8.79
CA SER A 68 -18.44 -4.63 -9.93
C SER A 68 -17.02 -4.62 -10.50
N ALA A 69 -16.73 -5.56 -11.41
CA ALA A 69 -15.39 -5.74 -11.97
C ALA A 69 -14.83 -4.49 -12.67
N SER A 70 -15.65 -3.74 -13.41
CA SER A 70 -15.24 -2.52 -14.08
C SER A 70 -14.87 -1.40 -13.10
N ALA A 71 -15.68 -1.21 -12.05
CA ALA A 71 -15.39 -0.22 -11.01
C ALA A 71 -14.11 -0.58 -10.23
N VAL A 72 -13.90 -1.87 -9.93
CA VAL A 72 -12.64 -2.35 -9.33
C VAL A 72 -11.46 -2.06 -10.25
N ALA A 73 -11.56 -2.34 -11.55
CA ALA A 73 -10.47 -2.12 -12.49
C ALA A 73 -10.11 -0.64 -12.64
N MET A 74 -11.11 0.25 -12.72
CA MET A 74 -10.90 1.69 -12.78
C MET A 74 -10.28 2.21 -11.48
N ALA A 75 -10.87 1.91 -10.32
CA ALA A 75 -10.36 2.39 -9.04
C ALA A 75 -8.96 1.85 -8.75
N SER A 76 -8.66 0.60 -9.14
CA SER A 76 -7.33 0.01 -8.99
C SER A 76 -6.30 0.66 -9.92
N ARG A 77 -6.72 1.11 -11.11
CA ARG A 77 -5.84 1.84 -12.03
C ARG A 77 -5.47 3.20 -11.44
N GLU A 78 -6.46 4.00 -11.07
CA GLU A 78 -6.25 5.33 -10.46
C GLU A 78 -5.40 5.21 -9.18
N LEU A 79 -5.69 4.21 -8.35
CA LEU A 79 -4.92 3.99 -7.13
C LEU A 79 -3.43 3.71 -7.43
N ARG A 80 -3.12 2.92 -8.46
CA ARG A 80 -1.72 2.68 -8.87
C ARG A 80 -1.05 3.95 -9.39
N GLU A 81 -1.77 4.74 -10.18
CA GLU A 81 -1.24 6.00 -10.72
C GLU A 81 -0.90 6.97 -9.59
N ILE A 82 -1.75 7.09 -8.57
CA ILE A 82 -1.48 7.97 -7.42
C ILE A 82 -0.38 7.42 -6.51
N LEU A 83 -0.34 6.10 -6.27
CA LEU A 83 0.74 5.49 -5.48
C LEU A 83 2.12 5.75 -6.10
N ALA A 84 2.21 5.84 -7.44
CA ALA A 84 3.46 6.19 -8.13
C ALA A 84 3.93 7.63 -7.87
N THR A 85 3.05 8.50 -7.37
CA THR A 85 3.40 9.89 -7.00
C THR A 85 3.89 10.04 -5.57
N LEU A 86 3.82 8.97 -4.75
CA LEU A 86 4.26 9.04 -3.36
C LEU A 86 5.79 9.07 -3.23
N PRO A 87 6.33 9.87 -2.30
CA PRO A 87 7.75 9.88 -2.00
C PRO A 87 8.20 8.53 -1.44
N GLY A 88 9.29 7.98 -1.98
CA GLY A 88 9.81 6.66 -1.61
C GLY A 88 9.28 5.50 -2.45
N ALA A 89 8.49 5.75 -3.50
CA ALA A 89 8.24 4.76 -4.55
C ALA A 89 9.54 4.36 -5.28
N ASP A 90 10.52 5.27 -5.30
CA ASP A 90 11.89 5.04 -5.73
C ASP A 90 12.79 4.73 -4.53
N MET A 91 12.59 3.59 -3.86
CA MET A 91 13.76 2.97 -3.23
C MET A 91 14.54 2.32 -4.35
N THR A 92 15.56 3.02 -4.85
CA THR A 92 16.50 2.40 -5.77
C THR A 92 17.09 1.20 -5.02
N VAL A 93 16.93 0.00 -5.59
CA VAL A 93 17.53 -1.25 -5.07
C VAL A 93 19.01 -1.06 -4.74
N GLU A 94 19.66 -0.11 -5.42
CA GLU A 94 21.02 0.33 -5.21
C GLU A 94 21.30 0.97 -3.84
N GLU A 95 20.38 1.76 -3.26
CA GLU A 95 20.54 2.37 -1.94
C GLU A 95 20.38 1.34 -0.81
N GLU A 96 19.43 0.41 -0.94
CA GLU A 96 19.31 -0.74 -0.03
C GLU A 96 20.54 -1.64 -0.11
N PHE A 97 21.02 -1.92 -1.32
CA PHE A 97 22.20 -2.77 -1.53
C PHE A 97 23.47 -2.11 -0.97
N LYS A 98 23.67 -0.81 -1.19
CA LYS A 98 24.79 -0.05 -0.59
C LYS A 98 24.72 -0.01 0.93
N ALA A 99 23.54 0.18 1.50
CA ALA A 99 23.34 0.14 2.96
C ALA A 99 23.64 -1.26 3.53
N MET A 100 23.30 -2.32 2.80
CA MET A 100 23.58 -3.70 3.20
C MET A 100 25.08 -4.03 3.12
N LEU A 101 25.79 -3.58 2.08
CA LEU A 101 27.24 -3.74 1.94
C LEU A 101 28.02 -2.98 3.01
N ALA A 102 27.61 -1.74 3.30
CA ALA A 102 28.21 -0.93 4.36
C ALA A 102 28.04 -1.59 5.75
N LYS A 103 26.88 -2.21 6.01
CA LYS A 103 26.60 -2.93 7.26
C LYS A 103 27.34 -4.27 7.35
N ALA A 104 27.68 -4.89 6.22
CA ALA A 104 28.43 -6.13 6.15
C ALA A 104 29.96 -5.94 6.21
N GLY A 105 30.46 -4.69 6.24
CA GLY A 105 31.89 -4.39 6.34
C GLY A 105 32.69 -4.69 5.08
N VAL A 106 32.02 -4.80 3.94
CA VAL A 106 32.66 -4.97 2.63
C VAL A 106 32.62 -3.60 1.94
N ALA A 107 33.68 -2.82 2.16
CA ALA A 107 33.96 -1.59 1.43
C ALA A 107 35.11 -1.83 0.44
#